data_AF-A0A4R5D445-F1
#
_entry.id   AF-A0A4R5D445-F1
#
_cell.length_a   1.000
_cell.length_b   1.000
_cell.length_c   1.000
_cell.angle_alpha   90.00
_cell.angle_beta   90.00
_cell.angle_gamma   90.00
#
_symmetry.space_group_name_H-M   'P 1'
#
loop_
_entity.id
_entity.type
_entity.pdbx_description
1 polymer ?
#
loop_
_entity_poly.entity_id
_entity_poly.type
_entity_poly.pdbx_seq_one_letter_code
_entity_poly.pdbx_strand_id
1 'polypeptide(L)'
;QTTVFTGRLSLDTHPWLADHAINNTPVLPGTAYLELAIHAGDHTGTPHIHELTLQAPMSLRAGAPLRLQVALQAPDDNGHRTLTIHSRPDDGDDEQPWTCHATGTLTPATAPAAPAPNAWPPP
;
A
#
# COMPACT_ATOMS: atom_id res chain seq x y z
N GLN A 1 0.28 -19.73 -0.46
CA GLN A 1 0.08 -19.33 0.95
C GLN A 1 -0.09 -17.82 1.02
N THR A 2 -0.91 -17.34 1.95
CA THR A 2 -1.06 -15.91 2.27
C THR A 2 0.14 -15.41 3.08
N THR A 3 0.70 -14.28 2.71
CA THR A 3 1.81 -13.61 3.40
C THR A 3 1.32 -12.28 3.97
N VAL A 4 1.71 -11.98 5.21
CA VAL A 4 1.30 -10.76 5.90
C VAL A 4 2.53 -10.01 6.39
N PHE A 5 2.62 -8.74 6.03
CA PHE A 5 3.59 -7.79 6.56
C PHE A 5 2.90 -6.90 7.57
N THR A 6 3.57 -6.65 8.69
CA THR A 6 3.06 -5.77 9.75
C THR A 6 4.01 -4.61 9.96
N GLY A 7 3.46 -3.48 10.37
CA GLY A 7 4.23 -2.27 10.63
C GLY A 7 3.51 -1.36 11.62
N ARG A 8 4.16 -0.25 11.96
CA ARG A 8 3.61 0.78 12.82
C ARG A 8 3.92 2.15 12.24
N LEU A 9 2.89 2.99 12.12
CA LEU A 9 2.99 4.36 11.63
C LEU A 9 2.64 5.34 12.76
N SER A 10 3.49 6.33 12.99
CA SER A 10 3.24 7.44 13.92
C SER A 10 3.98 8.68 13.43
N LEU A 11 3.40 9.85 13.65
CA LEU A 11 4.09 11.13 13.44
C LEU A 11 5.25 11.31 14.43
N ASP A 12 5.25 10.63 15.57
CA ASP A 12 6.35 10.71 16.55
C ASP A 12 7.63 10.03 16.04
N THR A 13 7.47 9.00 15.19
CA THR A 13 8.61 8.27 14.58
C THR A 13 8.89 8.69 13.14
N HIS A 14 7.89 9.18 12.42
CA HIS A 14 7.98 9.63 11.03
C HIS A 14 7.40 11.05 10.89
N PRO A 15 8.07 12.08 11.45
CA PRO A 15 7.51 13.44 11.50
C PRO A 15 7.27 14.05 10.11
N TRP A 16 8.05 13.65 9.10
CA TRP A 16 7.89 14.08 7.71
C TRP A 16 6.52 13.69 7.10
N LEU A 17 5.81 12.71 7.66
CA LEU A 17 4.46 12.37 7.21
C LEU A 17 3.46 13.50 7.49
N ALA A 18 3.77 14.43 8.40
CA ALA A 18 2.94 15.60 8.66
C ALA A 18 2.89 16.58 7.48
N ASP A 19 3.88 16.53 6.58
CA ASP A 19 4.02 17.47 5.45
C ASP A 19 3.03 17.17 4.31
N HIS A 20 2.41 15.99 4.30
CA HIS A 20 1.34 15.64 3.37
C HIS A 20 -0.02 15.74 4.05
N ALA A 21 -0.67 16.90 3.91
CA ALA A 21 -1.93 17.19 4.56
C ALA A 21 -3.01 17.64 3.57
N ILE A 22 -4.25 17.21 3.82
CA ILE A 22 -5.46 17.69 3.14
C ILE A 22 -6.29 18.44 4.18
N ASN A 23 -6.60 19.71 3.93
CA ASN A 23 -7.33 20.57 4.87
C ASN A 23 -6.71 20.53 6.29
N ASN A 24 -5.38 20.67 6.38
CA ASN A 24 -4.59 20.59 7.62
C ASN A 24 -4.69 19.27 8.40
N THR A 25 -5.22 18.20 7.78
CA THR A 25 -5.20 16.86 8.35
C THR A 25 -4.08 16.06 7.68
N PRO A 26 -3.03 15.64 8.41
CA PRO A 26 -2.04 14.73 7.89
C PRO A 26 -2.69 13.43 7.43
N VAL A 27 -2.40 13.03 6.19
CA VAL A 27 -2.92 11.80 5.60
C VAL A 27 -1.77 11.07 4.93
N LEU A 28 -1.78 9.74 5.00
CA LEU A 28 -0.76 8.96 4.30
C LEU A 28 -0.87 9.23 2.78
N PRO A 29 0.23 9.63 2.11
CA PRO A 29 0.20 9.91 0.67
C PRO A 29 -0.21 8.69 -0.15
N GLY A 30 -0.89 8.91 -1.28
CA GLY A 30 -1.24 7.85 -2.24
C GLY A 30 -0.03 7.00 -2.66
N THR A 31 1.13 7.66 -2.87
CA THR A 31 2.39 7.00 -3.24
C THR A 31 2.94 6.10 -2.14
N ALA A 32 2.66 6.36 -0.87
CA ALA A 32 3.12 5.48 0.21
C ALA A 32 2.40 4.12 0.18
N TYR A 33 1.13 4.06 -0.25
CA TYR A 33 0.46 2.78 -0.50
C TYR A 33 1.10 2.02 -1.67
N LEU A 34 1.53 2.73 -2.71
CA LEU A 34 2.25 2.15 -3.84
C LEU A 34 3.58 1.52 -3.37
N GLU A 35 4.35 2.25 -2.56
CA GLU A 35 5.61 1.76 -1.99
C GLU A 35 5.39 0.53 -1.10
N LEU A 36 4.37 0.53 -0.23
CA LEU A 36 4.01 -0.62 0.58
C LEU A 36 3.64 -1.85 -0.28
N ALA A 37 2.89 -1.62 -1.35
CA ALA A 37 2.48 -2.66 -2.28
C ALA A 37 3.68 -3.25 -3.05
N ILE A 38 4.57 -2.41 -3.59
CA ILE A 38 5.78 -2.83 -4.30
C ILE A 38 6.70 -3.59 -3.33
N HIS A 39 6.96 -3.04 -2.14
CA HIS A 39 7.82 -3.67 -1.15
C HIS A 39 7.33 -5.08 -0.77
N ALA A 40 6.04 -5.25 -0.55
CA ALA A 40 5.46 -6.55 -0.24
C ALA A 40 5.51 -7.49 -1.48
N GLY A 41 5.25 -6.94 -2.67
CA GLY A 41 5.32 -7.65 -3.95
C GLY A 41 6.71 -8.22 -4.25
N ASP A 42 7.76 -7.43 -4.02
CA ASP A 42 9.16 -7.84 -4.17
C ASP A 42 9.48 -9.07 -3.31
N HIS A 43 9.02 -9.07 -2.06
CA HIS A 43 9.22 -10.18 -1.13
C HIS A 43 8.41 -11.44 -1.48
N THR A 44 7.39 -11.33 -2.34
CA THR A 44 6.53 -12.46 -2.74
C THR A 44 6.66 -12.85 -4.21
N GLY A 45 7.62 -12.28 -4.94
CA GLY A 45 7.88 -12.57 -6.35
C GLY A 45 6.85 -12.00 -7.32
N THR A 46 6.10 -10.97 -6.89
CA THR A 46 5.09 -10.25 -7.70
C THR A 46 5.36 -8.74 -7.62
N PRO A 47 6.46 -8.24 -8.20
CA PRO A 47 6.94 -6.88 -7.97
C PRO A 47 6.15 -5.80 -8.72
N HIS A 48 5.27 -6.19 -9.64
CA HIS A 48 4.52 -5.23 -10.46
C HIS A 48 3.10 -5.04 -9.94
N ILE A 49 2.65 -3.79 -9.96
CA ILE A 49 1.26 -3.44 -9.66
C ILE A 49 0.48 -3.45 -10.96
N HIS A 50 -0.51 -4.34 -11.06
CA HIS A 50 -1.47 -4.33 -12.16
C HIS A 50 -2.57 -3.30 -11.90
N GLU A 51 -3.09 -3.28 -10.67
CA GLU A 51 -4.03 -2.26 -10.21
C GLU A 51 -3.84 -2.00 -8.71
N LEU A 52 -4.16 -0.77 -8.30
CA LEU A 52 -4.28 -0.38 -6.91
C LEU A 52 -5.44 0.61 -6.77
N THR A 53 -6.45 0.23 -5.99
CA THR A 53 -7.60 1.06 -5.67
C THR A 53 -7.46 1.56 -4.24
N LEU A 54 -7.44 2.88 -4.07
CA LEU A 54 -7.48 3.52 -2.75
C LEU A 54 -8.94 3.68 -2.31
N GLN A 55 -9.31 3.11 -1.18
CA GLN A 55 -10.68 3.03 -0.68
C GLN A 55 -10.99 4.06 0.41
N ALA A 56 -10.04 4.29 1.32
CA ALA A 56 -10.20 5.23 2.42
C ALA A 56 -8.85 5.86 2.80
N PRO A 57 -8.79 7.16 3.11
CA PRO A 57 -7.56 7.79 3.58
C PRO A 57 -7.14 7.24 4.95
N MET A 58 -5.83 7.14 5.18
CA MET A 58 -5.25 6.84 6.49
C MET A 58 -4.82 8.16 7.13
N SER A 59 -5.65 8.67 8.03
CA SER A 59 -5.38 9.92 8.75
C SER A 59 -4.39 9.68 9.88
N LEU A 60 -3.40 10.57 10.01
CA LEU A 60 -2.33 10.48 11.00
C LEU A 60 -2.48 11.59 12.05
N ARG A 61 -2.24 11.25 13.31
CA ARG A 61 -2.30 12.20 14.44
C ARG A 61 -1.11 11.97 15.37
N ALA A 62 -0.56 13.06 15.91
CA ALA A 62 0.52 12.99 16.90
C ALA A 62 0.04 12.24 18.15
N GLY A 63 0.90 11.37 18.71
CA GLY A 63 0.55 10.54 19.86
C GLY A 63 -0.51 9.46 19.60
N ALA A 64 -0.97 9.26 18.35
CA ALA A 64 -1.96 8.25 17.98
C ALA A 64 -1.40 7.32 16.90
N PRO A 65 -0.49 6.40 17.28
CA PRO A 65 0.08 5.42 16.36
C PRO A 65 -0.98 4.50 15.74
N LEU A 66 -0.71 4.06 14.52
CA LEU A 66 -1.49 3.05 13.81
C LEU A 66 -0.67 1.78 13.61
N ARG A 67 -1.28 0.62 13.83
CA ARG A 67 -0.79 -0.66 13.32
C ARG A 67 -1.18 -0.79 11.86
N LEU A 68 -0.23 -1.20 11.05
CA LEU A 68 -0.38 -1.43 9.62
C LEU A 68 -0.34 -2.93 9.33
N GLN A 69 -1.20 -3.39 8.43
CA GLN A 69 -1.15 -4.74 7.87
C GLN A 69 -1.22 -4.67 6.35
N VAL A 70 -0.28 -5.32 5.68
CA VAL A 70 -0.29 -5.53 4.23
C VAL A 70 -0.39 -7.04 3.99
N ALA A 71 -1.49 -7.49 3.40
CA ALA A 71 -1.76 -8.91 3.19
C ALA A 71 -1.80 -9.24 1.70
N LEU A 72 -1.01 -10.24 1.30
CA LEU A 72 -1.01 -10.78 -0.06
C LEU A 72 -1.55 -12.20 0.00
N GLN A 73 -2.61 -12.46 -0.75
CA GLN A 73 -3.17 -13.80 -0.84
C GLN A 73 -2.21 -14.76 -1.57
N ALA A 74 -2.52 -16.06 -1.49
CA ALA A 74 -1.86 -17.05 -2.32
C ALA A 74 -1.93 -16.65 -3.81
N PRO A 75 -0.92 -16.97 -4.62
CA PRO A 75 -0.97 -16.66 -6.03
C PRO A 75 -2.07 -17.47 -6.70
N ASP A 76 -2.74 -16.88 -7.70
CA ASP A 76 -3.65 -17.60 -8.58
C ASP A 76 -2.88 -18.39 -9.66
N ASP A 77 -3.62 -19.01 -10.60
CA ASP A 77 -3.04 -19.83 -11.68
C ASP A 77 -2.11 -19.03 -12.61
N ASN A 78 -2.24 -17.70 -12.67
CA ASN A 78 -1.38 -16.80 -13.45
C ASN A 78 -0.22 -16.23 -12.62
N GLY A 79 -0.10 -16.63 -11.36
CA GLY A 79 0.89 -16.10 -10.42
C GLY A 79 0.51 -14.72 -9.85
N HIS A 80 -0.69 -14.21 -10.12
CA HIS A 80 -1.13 -12.92 -9.59
C HIS A 80 -1.51 -13.05 -8.13
N ARG A 81 -1.34 -11.96 -7.37
CA ARG A 81 -1.68 -11.92 -5.94
C ARG A 81 -2.60 -10.75 -5.65
N THR A 82 -3.72 -11.03 -4.99
CA THR A 82 -4.57 -10.00 -4.41
C THR A 82 -3.89 -9.42 -3.17
N LEU A 83 -3.79 -8.09 -3.13
CA LEU A 83 -3.22 -7.26 -2.07
C LEU A 83 -4.35 -6.55 -1.31
N THR A 84 -4.22 -6.46 0.00
CA THR A 84 -4.97 -5.49 0.82
C THR A 84 -4.05 -4.76 1.80
N ILE A 85 -4.33 -3.47 2.04
CA ILE A 85 -3.62 -2.62 3.00
C ILE A 85 -4.62 -2.11 4.03
N HIS A 86 -4.38 -2.44 5.28
CA HIS A 86 -5.24 -2.10 6.40
C HIS A 86 -4.49 -1.36 7.49
N SER A 87 -5.21 -0.56 8.26
CA SER A 87 -4.71 -0.04 9.53
C SER A 87 -5.74 -0.11 10.64
N ARG A 88 -5.26 -0.06 11.88
CA ARG A 88 -6.09 0.17 13.06
C ARG A 88 -5.28 0.94 14.11
N PRO A 89 -5.93 1.59 15.09
CA PRO A 89 -5.22 2.20 16.21
C PRO A 89 -4.30 1.22 16.96
N ASP A 90 -3.19 1.76 17.45
CA ASP A 90 -2.21 1.08 18.31
C ASP A 90 -2.32 1.61 19.75
N ASP A 91 -3.52 1.51 20.32
CA ASP A 91 -3.88 2.02 21.65
C ASP A 91 -4.11 0.91 22.69
N GLY A 92 -3.79 -0.34 22.34
CA GLY A 92 -3.93 -1.52 23.20
C GLY A 92 -5.31 -2.18 23.13
N ASP A 93 -6.27 -1.61 22.41
CA ASP A 93 -7.55 -2.25 22.12
C ASP A 93 -7.45 -3.10 20.84
N ASP A 94 -7.37 -4.42 21.03
CA ASP A 94 -7.29 -5.39 19.95
C ASP A 94 -8.64 -5.72 19.31
N GLU A 95 -9.75 -5.25 19.87
CA GLU A 95 -11.11 -5.48 19.36
C GLU A 95 -11.50 -4.43 18.30
N GLN A 96 -10.73 -3.34 18.17
CA GLN A 96 -10.99 -2.35 17.14
C GLN A 96 -10.85 -2.93 15.73
N PRO A 97 -11.84 -2.66 14.84
CA PRO A 97 -11.85 -3.19 13.50
C PRO A 97 -10.72 -2.59 12.66
N TRP A 98 -10.17 -3.40 11.75
CA TRP A 98 -9.26 -2.92 10.72
C TRP A 98 -10.01 -2.10 9.67
N THR A 99 -9.46 -0.94 9.34
CA THR A 99 -9.93 -0.13 8.19
C THR A 99 -9.14 -0.54 6.96
N CYS A 100 -9.84 -0.91 5.88
CA CYS A 100 -9.19 -1.17 4.58
C CYS A 100 -8.98 0.15 3.84
N HIS A 101 -7.73 0.43 3.49
CA HIS A 101 -7.33 1.67 2.82
C HIS A 101 -7.04 1.46 1.35
N ALA A 102 -6.56 0.28 0.97
CA ALA A 102 -6.29 -0.04 -0.42
C ALA A 102 -6.47 -1.53 -0.70
N THR A 103 -6.93 -1.83 -1.91
CA THR A 103 -6.96 -3.17 -2.48
C THR A 103 -6.24 -3.14 -3.82
N GLY A 104 -5.61 -4.24 -4.23
CA GLY A 104 -4.95 -4.29 -5.52
C GLY A 104 -4.63 -5.69 -6.00
N THR A 105 -4.04 -5.73 -7.19
CA THR A 105 -3.55 -6.97 -7.79
C THR A 105 -2.09 -6.75 -8.19
N LEU A 106 -1.23 -7.66 -7.72
CA LEU A 106 0.19 -7.69 -8.06
C LEU A 106 0.49 -8.84 -9.01
N THR A 107 1.46 -8.63 -9.91
CA THR A 107 1.82 -9.61 -10.93
C THR A 107 3.32 -9.92 -10.89
N PRO A 108 3.71 -11.14 -11.32
CA PRO A 108 5.11 -11.47 -11.53
C PRO A 108 5.77 -10.51 -12.53
N ALA A 109 7.10 -10.41 -12.45
CA ALA A 109 7.88 -9.76 -13.48
C ALA A 109 7.61 -10.45 -14.83
N THR A 110 7.03 -9.73 -15.77
CA THR A 110 6.90 -10.21 -17.15
C THR A 110 8.13 -9.73 -17.91
N ALA A 111 8.63 -10.53 -18.86
CA ALA A 111 9.68 -10.05 -19.76
C ALA A 111 9.22 -8.72 -20.39
N PRO A 112 10.06 -7.66 -20.41
CA PRO A 112 9.64 -6.36 -20.89
C PRO A 112 9.14 -6.48 -22.32
N ALA A 113 7.88 -6.07 -22.55
CA ALA A 113 7.39 -5.87 -23.90
C ALA A 113 8.22 -4.75 -24.55
N ALA A 114 8.68 -4.96 -25.79
CA ALA A 114 9.44 -3.95 -26.51
C ALA A 114 8.62 -2.64 -26.55
N PRO A 115 9.22 -1.48 -26.20
CA PRO A 115 8.50 -0.22 -26.23
C PRO A 115 8.02 0.04 -27.66
N ALA A 116 6.71 0.24 -27.82
CA ALA A 116 6.15 0.71 -29.08
C ALA A 116 6.63 2.16 -29.30
N PRO A 117 7.23 2.50 -30.45
CA PRO A 117 7.66 3.86 -30.72
C PRO A 117 6.44 4.73 -31.04
N ASN A 118 5.91 5.45 -30.05
CA ASN A 118 5.00 6.56 -30.28
C ASN A 118 5.63 7.85 -29.75
N ALA A 119 6.14 8.67 -30.67
CA ALA A 119 6.69 9.98 -30.36
C ALA A 119 5.60 10.88 -29.76
N TRP A 120 5.93 11.52 -28.64
CA TRP A 120 5.16 12.60 -28.04
C TRP A 120 5.89 13.94 -28.28
N PRO A 121 5.18 15.04 -28.59
CA PRO A 121 3.74 15.11 -28.76
C PRO A 121 3.27 14.40 -30.04
N PRO A 122 2.02 13.92 -30.08
CA PRO A 122 1.40 13.52 -31.33
C PRO A 122 1.45 14.70 -32.32
N PRO A 123 1.66 14.44 -33.62
CA PRO A 123 1.70 15.49 -34.64
C PRO A 123 0.39 16.29 -34.71
#